data_AF-A0A521HEC8-F1
#
_entry.id   AF-A0A521HEC8-F1
#
_cell.length_a   1.000
_cell.length_b   1.000
_cell.length_c   1.000
_cell.angle_alpha   90.00
_cell.angle_beta   90.00
_cell.angle_gamma   90.00
#
_symmetry.space_group_name_H-M   'P 1'
#
loop_
_entity.id
_entity.type
_entity.pdbx_description
1 polymer ?
#
loop_
_entity_poly.entity_id
_entity_poly.type
_entity_poly.pdbx_seq_one_letter_code
_entity_poly.pdbx_strand_id
1 'polypeptide(L)'
;MKKYTLVFAFLFFLINISAGQSTSVEHKLSPSERLLIPDYLRQIQTNSSNGITQPPFSPVRASAEWEEIDALMITWTSYTSILKEIVRAAQVETKVLIICSDSTSVKNYLSSNSVPLYNIEYLIEPFNSIWCRDYGPWNVYTNDVDSLALIDWIYNRPRAKDDTVPAAIQRHTGLPMYQTTQSPYDLIHTGGNFMTDGLGTGFSSNLILQENPMKSEAGIDSIMNEFMGITRYIKMPTLPYDQIHHIDMHMKLLDEETILMGEYPQGIADGPQIEANLQYILANFNSVFGTPYKVVRVPMPPDNSGAYPNTGGDYRTYANAVFVNKTVILPIYDEQYDTTAIRIWREALPGYTITGINCNSMISALGAIHCITKEVSTADPLLISHQALHDTYNAASPYQVDARILHRSGISQASIYFRTDTLNPYQSTSMNLSSSANDTWTGFIPAQPAGSKVHYYIQAEAVSGKLQVRPLPAPAAYWDFEILLNTTLTENPKSSNSVMSPVFPNPSQGITCIPISTENEAYIEVEIRNSVGQLIEKIYSGKAAGRKNFFVNTGNYSGGVYIIQMSSGDEKTVQKLIVY
;
A
#
# COMPACT_ATOMS: atom_id res chain seq x y z
N MET A 1 81.30 38.23 -3.90
CA MET A 1 80.73 36.89 -4.13
C MET A 1 79.53 36.70 -3.20
N LYS A 2 78.39 36.37 -3.79
CA LYS A 2 77.21 35.67 -3.25
C LYS A 2 76.47 36.25 -2.03
N LYS A 3 75.38 36.94 -2.38
CA LYS A 3 74.13 37.12 -1.62
C LYS A 3 73.55 35.77 -1.19
N TYR A 4 72.99 35.67 0.01
CA TYR A 4 71.85 34.80 0.30
C TYR A 4 70.92 35.47 1.31
N THR A 5 69.77 35.90 0.81
CA THR A 5 68.60 36.35 1.55
C THR A 5 67.83 35.10 1.99
N LEU A 6 67.68 34.87 3.29
CA LEU A 6 66.79 33.81 3.80
C LEU A 6 65.35 34.34 3.76
N VAL A 7 64.53 33.80 2.86
CA VAL A 7 63.09 34.01 2.81
C VAL A 7 62.42 32.96 3.69
N PHE A 8 61.79 33.38 4.78
CA PHE A 8 60.89 32.54 5.56
C PHE A 8 59.55 32.42 4.82
N ALA A 9 59.29 31.26 4.20
CA ALA A 9 57.98 30.91 3.69
C ALA A 9 57.19 30.23 4.83
N PHE A 10 56.20 30.95 5.40
CA PHE A 10 55.19 30.36 6.27
C PHE A 10 54.20 29.57 5.39
N LEU A 11 54.35 28.24 5.35
CA LEU A 11 53.30 27.36 4.84
C LEU A 11 52.20 27.28 5.91
N PHE A 12 51.09 27.98 5.67
CA PHE A 12 49.83 27.70 6.36
C PHE A 12 49.29 26.36 5.84
N PHE A 13 49.48 25.30 6.61
CA PHE A 13 48.76 24.05 6.42
C PHE A 13 47.31 24.28 6.88
N LEU A 14 46.44 24.67 5.94
CA LEU A 14 44.99 24.58 6.13
C LEU A 14 44.63 23.10 6.20
N ILE A 15 44.47 22.60 7.43
CA ILE A 15 43.76 21.35 7.68
C ILE A 15 42.32 21.62 7.27
N ASN A 16 41.96 21.24 6.05
CA ASN A 16 40.57 21.04 5.68
C ASN A 16 40.06 19.88 6.53
N ILE A 17 39.47 20.22 7.68
CA ILE A 17 38.54 19.31 8.35
C ILE A 17 37.37 19.21 7.37
N SER A 18 37.33 18.13 6.60
CA SER A 18 36.10 17.71 5.96
C SER A 18 35.06 17.62 7.06
N ALA A 19 34.05 18.49 7.02
CA ALA A 19 32.88 18.36 7.84
C ALA A 19 32.37 16.93 7.66
N GLY A 20 32.44 16.15 8.74
CA GLY A 20 32.03 14.75 8.74
C GLY A 20 30.62 14.61 8.19
N GLN A 21 30.35 13.49 7.52
CA GLN A 21 28.99 13.04 7.26
C GLN A 21 28.18 13.26 8.54
N SER A 22 27.14 14.10 8.50
CA SER A 22 26.22 14.23 9.61
C SER A 22 25.66 12.84 9.88
N THR A 23 25.99 12.25 11.03
CA THR A 23 25.39 11.01 11.48
C THR A 23 23.89 11.23 11.53
N SER A 24 23.15 10.54 10.67
CA SER A 24 21.69 10.61 10.62
C SER A 24 21.11 10.23 11.97
N VAL A 25 20.10 10.96 12.43
CA VAL A 25 19.34 10.55 13.61
C VAL A 25 18.66 9.22 13.31
N GLU A 26 18.86 8.22 14.17
CA GLU A 26 18.20 6.90 14.04
C GLU A 26 16.68 7.05 13.98
N HIS A 27 16.00 6.15 13.27
CA HIS A 27 14.55 6.21 13.13
C HIS A 27 13.83 5.94 14.46
N LYS A 28 14.35 4.97 15.22
CA LYS A 28 13.83 4.66 16.56
C LYS A 28 14.12 5.78 17.56
N LEU A 29 13.30 5.82 18.59
CA LEU A 29 13.46 6.71 19.73
C LEU A 29 14.65 6.27 20.59
N SER A 30 15.68 7.10 20.69
CA SER A 30 16.84 6.86 21.55
C SER A 30 16.49 6.92 23.04
N PRO A 31 17.28 6.30 23.94
CA PRO A 31 17.09 6.41 25.38
C PRO A 31 17.07 7.85 25.90
N SER A 32 17.88 8.74 25.32
CA SER A 32 17.89 10.17 25.66
C SER A 32 16.62 10.88 25.19
N GLU A 33 16.12 10.59 23.99
CA GLU A 33 14.87 11.19 23.50
C GLU A 33 13.67 10.73 24.34
N ARG A 34 13.62 9.47 24.82
CA ARG A 34 12.56 9.01 25.73
C ARG A 34 12.38 9.91 26.96
N LEU A 35 13.48 10.44 27.49
CA LEU A 35 13.45 11.35 28.65
C LEU A 35 12.87 12.73 28.31
N LEU A 36 12.88 13.12 27.03
CA LEU A 36 12.38 14.42 26.56
C LEU A 36 10.89 14.40 26.21
N ILE A 37 10.28 13.23 26.02
CA ILE A 37 8.88 13.10 25.61
C ILE A 37 7.91 13.86 26.52
N PRO A 38 7.95 13.74 27.87
CA PRO A 38 6.99 14.43 28.73
C PRO A 38 7.03 15.95 28.58
N ASP A 39 8.22 16.53 28.44
CA ASP A 39 8.38 17.97 28.25
C ASP A 39 7.99 18.41 26.85
N TYR A 40 8.31 17.60 25.83
CA TYR A 40 7.91 17.82 24.44
C TYR A 40 6.38 17.84 24.28
N LEU A 41 5.68 16.83 24.80
CA LEU A 41 4.22 16.75 24.74
C LEU A 41 3.56 17.94 25.45
N ARG A 42 4.10 18.34 26.61
CA ARG A 42 3.61 19.53 27.33
C ARG A 42 3.79 20.79 26.49
N GLN A 43 4.94 20.95 25.83
CA GLN A 43 5.22 22.11 24.99
C GLN A 43 4.24 22.21 23.82
N ILE A 44 3.97 21.10 23.12
CA ILE A 44 3.03 21.07 21.98
C ILE A 44 1.63 21.49 22.40
N GLN A 45 1.15 20.95 23.51
CA GLN A 45 -0.18 21.29 24.04
C GLN A 45 -0.29 22.78 24.42
N THR A 46 0.81 23.40 24.88
CA THR A 46 0.83 24.81 25.27
C THR A 46 1.10 25.79 24.13
N ASN A 47 1.82 25.36 23.09
CA ASN A 47 2.33 26.22 22.02
C ASN A 47 1.60 25.99 20.68
N SER A 48 0.35 25.50 20.71
CA SER A 48 -0.39 25.11 19.50
C SER A 48 -0.28 26.18 18.40
N SER A 49 0.32 25.77 17.29
CA SER A 49 0.64 26.59 16.12
C SER A 49 -0.62 26.92 15.29
N ASN A 50 -0.43 27.60 14.16
CA ASN A 50 -1.47 28.24 13.32
C ASN A 50 -2.55 27.30 12.69
N GLY A 51 -2.67 26.03 13.11
CA GLY A 51 -3.63 25.09 12.56
C GLY A 51 -4.98 25.04 13.30
N ILE A 52 -5.95 24.36 12.69
CA ILE A 52 -7.31 24.21 13.22
C ILE A 52 -7.36 22.99 14.14
N THR A 53 -7.66 23.17 15.42
CA THR A 53 -7.62 22.08 16.43
C THR A 53 -8.95 21.35 16.62
N GLN A 54 -9.98 21.77 15.89
CA GLN A 54 -11.25 21.07 15.78
C GLN A 54 -11.25 20.22 14.51
N PRO A 55 -11.92 19.07 14.47
CA PRO A 55 -12.02 18.28 13.25
C PRO A 55 -12.69 19.09 12.12
N PRO A 56 -12.44 18.72 10.86
CA PRO A 56 -13.19 19.22 9.72
C PRO A 56 -14.71 19.12 9.95
N PHE A 57 -15.45 20.19 9.66
CA PHE A 57 -16.91 20.20 9.84
C PHE A 57 -17.64 19.31 8.82
N SER A 58 -17.09 19.20 7.61
CA SER A 58 -17.60 18.32 6.55
C SER A 58 -17.02 16.92 6.70
N PRO A 59 -17.73 15.87 6.24
CA PRO A 59 -17.16 14.54 6.10
C PRO A 59 -15.85 14.59 5.31
N VAL A 60 -14.87 13.81 5.74
CA VAL A 60 -13.55 13.74 5.10
C VAL A 60 -13.23 12.33 4.63
N ARG A 61 -12.33 12.25 3.67
CA ARG A 61 -11.78 11.01 3.11
C ARG A 61 -10.26 11.16 3.00
N ALA A 62 -9.51 10.36 3.74
CA ALA A 62 -8.06 10.27 3.54
C ALA A 62 -7.75 9.73 2.13
N SER A 63 -6.79 10.35 1.44
CA SER A 63 -6.35 9.85 0.14
C SER A 63 -5.51 8.58 0.29
N ALA A 64 -5.73 7.59 -0.58
CA ALA A 64 -4.84 6.46 -0.73
C ALA A 64 -3.52 6.88 -1.41
N GLU A 65 -2.46 6.12 -1.19
CA GLU A 65 -1.14 6.48 -1.70
C GLU A 65 -1.00 6.34 -3.22
N TRP A 66 -1.80 5.47 -3.86
CA TRP A 66 -1.80 5.30 -5.32
C TRP A 66 -2.69 6.31 -6.06
N GLU A 67 -3.36 7.21 -5.33
CA GLU A 67 -4.07 8.33 -5.95
C GLU A 67 -3.08 9.36 -6.51
N GLU A 68 -3.58 10.26 -7.36
CA GLU A 68 -2.76 11.28 -8.02
C GLU A 68 -2.19 12.29 -7.01
N ILE A 69 -0.90 12.59 -7.15
CA ILE A 69 -0.17 13.54 -6.28
C ILE A 69 0.40 14.71 -7.08
N ASP A 70 0.28 15.92 -6.52
CA ASP A 70 0.86 17.16 -7.08
C ASP A 70 2.32 17.35 -6.65
N ALA A 71 2.74 16.69 -5.55
CA ALA A 71 4.15 16.67 -5.16
C ALA A 71 4.55 15.46 -4.30
N LEU A 72 5.85 15.17 -4.32
CA LEU A 72 6.55 14.30 -3.37
C LEU A 72 7.52 15.13 -2.51
N MET A 73 7.32 15.12 -1.20
CA MET A 73 8.19 15.77 -0.22
C MET A 73 9.34 14.85 0.22
N ILE A 74 10.55 15.43 0.32
CA ILE A 74 11.72 14.82 0.97
C ILE A 74 12.42 15.84 1.87
N THR A 75 13.17 15.36 2.86
CA THR A 75 14.05 16.20 3.68
C THR A 75 15.52 15.95 3.35
N TRP A 76 16.20 16.98 2.85
CA TRP A 76 17.57 16.89 2.37
C TRP A 76 18.59 17.05 3.48
N THR A 77 19.09 15.90 3.96
CA THR A 77 20.11 15.83 5.03
C THR A 77 21.09 14.67 4.78
N SER A 78 21.09 13.63 5.61
CA SER A 78 21.84 12.39 5.41
C SER A 78 21.39 11.61 4.17
N TYR A 79 22.17 10.59 3.79
CA TYR A 79 21.86 9.67 2.68
C TYR A 79 21.59 10.34 1.33
N THR A 80 22.30 11.43 1.03
CA THR A 80 22.12 12.23 -0.20
C THR A 80 22.24 11.41 -1.49
N SER A 81 22.97 10.30 -1.49
CA SER A 81 23.03 9.38 -2.63
C SER A 81 21.67 8.73 -2.95
N ILE A 82 20.89 8.40 -1.91
CA ILE A 82 19.54 7.83 -2.03
C ILE A 82 18.56 8.93 -2.40
N LEU A 83 18.58 10.06 -1.66
CA LEU A 83 17.71 11.20 -1.93
C LEU A 83 17.85 11.73 -3.37
N LYS A 84 19.08 11.75 -3.89
CA LYS A 84 19.36 12.11 -5.29
C LYS A 84 18.63 11.20 -6.28
N GLU A 85 18.61 9.89 -6.06
CA GLU A 85 17.91 8.96 -6.96
C GLU A 85 16.37 9.07 -6.80
N ILE A 86 15.87 9.37 -5.59
CA ILE A 86 14.45 9.71 -5.39
C ILE A 86 14.07 10.94 -6.20
N VAL A 87 14.87 12.03 -6.12
CA VAL A 87 14.66 13.24 -6.91
C VAL A 87 14.69 12.95 -8.41
N ARG A 88 15.62 12.11 -8.87
CA ARG A 88 15.75 11.72 -10.28
C ARG A 88 14.50 10.99 -10.78
N ALA A 89 13.97 10.07 -9.99
CA ALA A 89 12.78 9.29 -10.36
C ALA A 89 11.50 10.12 -10.26
N ALA A 90 11.30 10.83 -9.15
CA ALA A 90 10.04 11.51 -8.85
C ALA A 90 9.80 12.76 -9.72
N GLN A 91 10.84 13.51 -10.09
CA GLN A 91 10.68 14.75 -10.86
C GLN A 91 10.08 14.55 -12.27
N VAL A 92 10.15 13.32 -12.79
CA VAL A 92 9.56 12.95 -14.08
C VAL A 92 8.04 12.88 -13.99
N GLU A 93 7.51 12.56 -12.81
CA GLU A 93 6.09 12.28 -12.57
C GLU A 93 5.37 13.46 -11.91
N THR A 94 6.06 14.20 -11.03
CA THR A 94 5.46 15.22 -10.19
C THR A 94 6.51 16.20 -9.66
N LYS A 95 6.07 17.24 -8.93
CA LYS A 95 6.98 18.17 -8.26
C LYS A 95 7.68 17.48 -7.07
N VAL A 96 8.98 17.69 -6.90
CA VAL A 96 9.70 17.29 -5.69
C VAL A 96 9.87 18.49 -4.77
N LEU A 97 9.23 18.46 -3.60
CA LEU A 97 9.38 19.47 -2.54
C LEU A 97 10.54 19.08 -1.63
N ILE A 98 11.64 19.81 -1.70
CA ILE A 98 12.85 19.52 -0.93
C ILE A 98 12.92 20.45 0.28
N ILE A 99 12.70 19.90 1.48
CA ILE A 99 13.00 20.59 2.73
C ILE A 99 14.51 20.58 2.94
N CYS A 100 15.16 21.74 3.05
CA CYS A 100 16.61 21.81 3.19
C CYS A 100 17.08 23.05 3.96
N SER A 101 18.32 23.02 4.47
CA SER A 101 18.91 24.20 5.13
C SER A 101 19.56 25.18 4.14
N ASP A 102 19.97 24.71 2.96
CA ASP A 102 20.55 25.52 1.90
C ASP A 102 20.24 24.93 0.53
N SER A 103 19.36 25.59 -0.23
CA SER A 103 19.00 25.16 -1.59
C SER A 103 20.17 25.21 -2.57
N THR A 104 21.19 26.06 -2.35
CA THR A 104 22.35 26.18 -3.24
C THR A 104 23.19 24.90 -3.19
N SER A 105 23.48 24.42 -1.98
CA SER A 105 24.15 23.14 -1.75
C SER A 105 23.43 21.97 -2.43
N VAL A 106 22.09 21.89 -2.29
CA VAL A 106 21.29 20.85 -2.93
C VAL A 106 21.38 20.92 -4.47
N LYS A 107 21.15 22.11 -5.04
CA LYS A 107 21.23 22.33 -6.50
C LYS A 107 22.59 21.94 -7.07
N ASN A 108 23.67 22.33 -6.38
CA ASN A 108 25.03 22.01 -6.78
C ASN A 108 25.28 20.50 -6.75
N TYR A 109 24.86 19.82 -5.67
CA TYR A 109 25.02 18.37 -5.53
C TYR A 109 24.23 17.60 -6.60
N LEU A 110 22.97 17.98 -6.85
CA LEU A 110 22.15 17.35 -7.89
C LEU A 110 22.75 17.57 -9.28
N SER A 111 23.13 18.81 -9.61
CA SER A 111 23.73 19.14 -10.91
C SER A 111 25.07 18.44 -11.14
N SER A 112 25.94 18.39 -10.13
CA SER A 112 27.23 17.68 -10.23
C SER A 112 27.08 16.17 -10.41
N ASN A 113 25.92 15.62 -10.07
CA ASN A 113 25.57 14.22 -10.25
C ASN A 113 24.61 13.99 -11.43
N SER A 114 24.53 14.95 -12.36
CA SER A 114 23.74 14.85 -13.59
C SER A 114 22.24 14.57 -13.34
N VAL A 115 21.70 15.07 -12.23
CA VAL A 115 20.25 15.10 -12.01
C VAL A 115 19.71 16.42 -12.58
N PRO A 116 18.79 16.37 -13.56
CA PRO A 116 18.12 17.58 -14.04
C PRO A 116 17.39 18.31 -12.91
N LEU A 117 17.22 19.62 -13.08
CA LEU A 117 16.56 20.49 -12.09
C LEU A 117 15.26 21.07 -12.64
N TYR A 118 14.32 20.20 -13.04
CA TYR A 118 12.95 20.60 -13.38
C TYR A 118 11.98 19.95 -12.40
N ASN A 119 10.80 20.55 -12.20
CA ASN A 119 9.83 20.07 -11.20
C ASN A 119 10.43 19.92 -9.79
N ILE A 120 11.32 20.82 -9.36
CA ILE A 120 11.88 20.83 -8.00
C ILE A 120 11.62 22.19 -7.37
N GLU A 121 11.11 22.18 -6.15
CA GLU A 121 11.03 23.37 -5.30
C GLU A 121 11.71 23.12 -3.96
N TYR A 122 12.20 24.20 -3.34
CA TYR A 122 13.01 24.14 -2.12
C TYR A 122 12.33 24.93 -1.02
N LEU A 123 12.15 24.33 0.14
CA LEU A 123 11.64 24.99 1.34
C LEU A 123 12.77 25.06 2.38
N ILE A 124 13.18 26.29 2.71
CA ILE A 124 14.24 26.53 3.69
C ILE A 124 13.66 26.53 5.10
N GLU A 125 13.65 25.35 5.72
CA GLU A 125 13.00 25.13 7.00
C GLU A 125 13.90 24.32 7.94
N PRO A 126 13.79 24.51 9.27
CA PRO A 126 14.50 23.70 10.23
C PRO A 126 13.91 22.28 10.29
N PHE A 127 14.77 21.28 10.46
CA PHE A 127 14.39 19.88 10.69
C PHE A 127 15.40 19.22 11.66
N ASN A 128 15.03 18.09 12.22
CA ASN A 128 15.88 17.23 13.04
C ASN A 128 16.31 15.95 12.30
N SER A 129 15.45 15.39 11.44
CA SER A 129 15.69 14.08 10.83
C SER A 129 15.18 13.96 9.40
N ILE A 130 15.57 12.86 8.74
CA ILE A 130 15.20 12.53 7.35
C ILE A 130 13.81 11.89 7.23
N TRP A 131 13.20 11.47 8.34
CA TRP A 131 12.03 10.57 8.38
C TRP A 131 10.70 11.28 8.07
N CYS A 132 10.63 12.01 6.96
CA CYS A 132 9.52 12.91 6.64
C CYS A 132 8.19 12.21 6.37
N ARG A 133 8.21 10.88 6.17
CA ARG A 133 7.01 10.04 6.22
C ARG A 133 6.25 10.20 7.53
N ASP A 134 6.99 10.24 8.62
CA ASP A 134 6.47 10.14 9.96
C ASP A 134 5.83 11.43 10.43
N TYR A 135 6.54 12.54 10.21
CA TYR A 135 6.15 13.88 10.66
C TYR A 135 5.50 14.73 9.57
N GLY A 136 5.48 14.28 8.32
CA GLY A 136 4.89 15.03 7.22
C GLY A 136 3.35 15.06 7.27
N PRO A 137 2.71 16.06 6.66
CA PRO A 137 1.27 16.23 6.74
C PRO A 137 0.54 15.12 5.99
N TRP A 138 -0.57 14.63 6.56
CA TRP A 138 -1.50 13.73 5.89
C TRP A 138 -2.48 14.49 5.01
N ASN A 139 -3.02 13.83 3.98
CA ASN A 139 -3.90 14.45 2.99
C ASN A 139 -5.32 13.91 3.13
N VAL A 140 -6.31 14.80 3.22
CA VAL A 140 -7.74 14.44 3.23
C VAL A 140 -8.54 15.32 2.28
N TYR A 141 -9.58 14.76 1.70
CA TYR A 141 -10.54 15.49 0.90
C TYR A 141 -11.84 15.67 1.69
N THR A 142 -12.37 16.89 1.72
CA THR A 142 -13.75 17.11 2.18
C THR A 142 -14.72 16.59 1.13
N ASN A 143 -15.83 15.98 1.56
CA ASN A 143 -16.89 15.47 0.68
C ASN A 143 -16.34 14.62 -0.49
N ASP A 144 -15.45 13.66 -0.16
CA ASP A 144 -14.73 12.75 -1.07
C ASP A 144 -13.72 13.39 -2.05
N VAL A 145 -14.08 14.48 -2.74
CA VAL A 145 -13.31 15.10 -3.85
C VAL A 145 -13.37 16.64 -3.90
N ASP A 146 -14.00 17.30 -2.93
CA ASP A 146 -14.33 18.72 -3.03
C ASP A 146 -13.14 19.63 -2.73
N SER A 147 -12.46 19.48 -1.60
CA SER A 147 -11.31 20.32 -1.24
C SER A 147 -10.27 19.52 -0.50
N LEU A 148 -9.00 19.69 -0.87
CA LEU A 148 -7.87 19.09 -0.19
C LEU A 148 -7.57 19.87 1.10
N ALA A 149 -7.29 19.15 2.18
CA ALA A 149 -6.81 19.65 3.44
C ALA A 149 -5.67 18.78 3.96
N LEU A 150 -4.85 19.37 4.83
CA LEU A 150 -3.76 18.69 5.51
C LEU A 150 -4.18 18.31 6.94
N ILE A 151 -3.72 17.16 7.41
CA ILE A 151 -3.84 16.73 8.81
C ILE A 151 -2.46 16.58 9.41
N ASP A 152 -2.28 17.16 10.60
CA ASP A 152 -1.06 17.15 11.37
C ASP A 152 -1.28 16.42 12.70
N TRP A 153 -0.40 15.47 13.00
CA TRP A 153 -0.44 14.68 14.23
C TRP A 153 0.61 15.19 15.21
N ILE A 154 0.45 14.87 16.50
CA ILE A 154 1.58 15.04 17.43
C ILE A 154 2.63 13.99 17.04
N TYR A 155 3.79 14.42 16.53
CA TYR A 155 4.84 13.48 16.15
C TYR A 155 5.33 12.67 17.37
N ASN A 156 5.47 11.36 17.23
CA ASN A 156 5.87 10.46 18.33
C ASN A 156 7.38 10.48 18.67
N ARG A 157 8.11 11.51 18.25
CA ARG A 157 9.50 11.76 18.65
C ARG A 157 9.63 13.19 19.14
N PRO A 158 10.46 13.48 20.17
CA PRO A 158 10.68 14.82 20.68
C PRO A 158 11.61 15.64 19.77
N ARG A 159 11.27 15.69 18.49
CA ARG A 159 12.01 16.30 17.39
C ARG A 159 11.24 17.52 16.92
N ALA A 160 11.21 18.54 17.76
CA ALA A 160 10.34 19.70 17.57
C ALA A 160 10.54 20.47 16.25
N LYS A 161 11.67 20.33 15.54
CA LYS A 161 11.86 20.94 14.22
C LYS A 161 11.18 20.12 13.13
N ASP A 162 11.23 18.79 13.20
CA ASP A 162 10.50 17.91 12.30
C ASP A 162 8.99 18.19 12.37
N ASP A 163 8.49 18.36 13.59
CA ASP A 163 7.09 18.65 13.91
C ASP A 163 6.61 20.05 13.47
N THR A 164 7.50 20.87 12.87
CA THR A 164 7.14 22.16 12.25
C THR A 164 7.02 22.09 10.73
N VAL A 165 7.46 20.98 10.12
CA VAL A 165 7.45 20.82 8.66
C VAL A 165 6.03 20.82 8.08
N PRO A 166 5.00 20.19 8.69
CA PRO A 166 3.61 20.31 8.24
C PRO A 166 3.15 21.76 8.07
N ALA A 167 3.47 22.64 9.02
CA ALA A 167 3.14 24.06 8.94
C ALA A 167 3.90 24.80 7.81
N ALA A 168 5.09 24.33 7.43
CA ALA A 168 5.79 24.86 6.25
C ALA A 168 5.10 24.44 4.94
N ILE A 169 4.66 23.19 4.84
CA ILE A 169 3.88 22.69 3.69
C ILE A 169 2.54 23.44 3.60
N GLN A 170 1.86 23.65 4.72
CA GLN A 170 0.64 24.44 4.82
C GLN A 170 0.84 25.87 4.27
N ARG A 171 1.89 26.57 4.71
CA ARG A 171 2.21 27.93 4.21
C ARG A 171 2.56 27.93 2.72
N HIS A 172 3.26 26.92 2.25
CA HIS A 172 3.69 26.82 0.85
C HIS A 172 2.51 26.54 -0.10
N THR A 173 1.65 25.61 0.28
CA THR A 173 0.51 25.17 -0.54
C THR A 173 -0.73 26.06 -0.38
N GLY A 174 -0.86 26.76 0.75
CA GLY A 174 -2.05 27.53 1.10
C GLY A 174 -3.24 26.66 1.53
N LEU A 175 -3.04 25.35 1.69
CA LEU A 175 -4.10 24.42 2.10
C LEU A 175 -4.51 24.67 3.56
N PRO A 176 -5.79 24.42 3.92
CA PRO A 176 -6.19 24.36 5.32
C PRO A 176 -5.49 23.17 5.99
N MET A 177 -5.06 23.36 7.24
CA MET A 177 -4.43 22.29 8.04
C MET A 177 -5.14 22.14 9.38
N TYR A 178 -5.56 20.92 9.66
CA TYR A 178 -6.14 20.53 10.94
C TYR A 178 -5.09 19.80 11.76
N GLN A 179 -5.09 20.00 13.08
CA GLN A 179 -4.07 19.43 13.96
C GLN A 179 -4.71 18.75 15.17
N THR A 180 -4.10 17.67 15.60
CA THR A 180 -4.52 16.91 16.79
C THR A 180 -3.64 17.23 18.00
N THR A 181 -3.42 18.51 18.28
CA THR A 181 -2.53 18.97 19.36
C THR A 181 -3.26 19.31 20.66
N GLN A 182 -4.60 19.39 20.63
CA GLN A 182 -5.44 19.80 21.77
C GLN A 182 -6.47 18.73 22.14
N SER A 183 -6.70 18.57 23.45
CA SER A 183 -7.78 17.73 23.99
C SER A 183 -9.15 18.22 23.51
N PRO A 184 -10.11 17.31 23.20
CA PRO A 184 -10.04 15.86 23.38
C PRO A 184 -9.33 15.08 22.26
N TYR A 185 -8.96 15.79 21.20
CA TYR A 185 -8.46 15.21 19.95
C TYR A 185 -6.94 14.99 19.91
N ASP A 186 -6.24 15.22 21.02
CA ASP A 186 -4.78 15.16 21.08
C ASP A 186 -4.24 13.76 20.76
N LEU A 187 -3.70 13.51 19.57
CA LEU A 187 -3.32 12.17 19.11
C LEU A 187 -1.84 12.11 18.72
N ILE A 188 -1.10 11.24 19.40
CA ILE A 188 0.27 10.91 19.03
C ILE A 188 0.22 9.89 17.89
N HIS A 189 0.80 10.22 16.75
CA HIS A 189 0.86 9.32 15.61
C HIS A 189 2.19 9.51 14.85
N THR A 190 2.51 8.52 14.04
CA THR A 190 3.57 8.55 13.04
C THR A 190 3.08 8.00 11.71
N GLY A 191 3.46 8.63 10.61
CA GLY A 191 2.99 8.27 9.29
C GLY A 191 3.43 6.88 8.79
N GLY A 192 4.61 6.37 9.16
CA GLY A 192 5.01 5.01 8.76
C GLY A 192 4.15 3.90 9.38
N ASN A 193 3.46 4.20 10.48
CA ASN A 193 2.51 3.29 11.12
C ASN A 193 1.05 3.49 10.68
N PHE A 194 0.78 4.11 9.53
CA PHE A 194 -0.58 4.25 9.01
C PHE A 194 -0.64 4.06 7.49
N MET A 195 -1.69 3.36 7.03
CA MET A 195 -2.04 3.22 5.62
C MET A 195 -3.57 3.20 5.49
N THR A 196 -4.09 3.69 4.37
CA THR A 196 -5.53 3.74 4.08
C THR A 196 -5.82 3.24 2.68
N ASP A 197 -6.99 2.62 2.48
CA ASP A 197 -7.48 2.23 1.16
C ASP A 197 -8.14 3.37 0.38
N GLY A 198 -8.21 4.56 0.98
CA GLY A 198 -8.85 5.74 0.40
C GLY A 198 -10.37 5.72 0.47
N LEU A 199 -10.97 4.65 1.03
CA LEU A 199 -12.40 4.39 1.08
C LEU A 199 -12.88 4.01 2.49
N GLY A 200 -12.17 4.53 3.51
CA GLY A 200 -12.61 4.50 4.91
C GLY A 200 -12.03 3.36 5.74
N THR A 201 -11.12 2.54 5.20
CA THR A 201 -10.35 1.57 6.00
C THR A 201 -8.94 2.07 6.25
N GLY A 202 -8.54 2.10 7.52
CA GLY A 202 -7.18 2.39 7.95
C GLY A 202 -6.52 1.16 8.56
N PHE A 203 -5.19 1.09 8.49
CA PHE A 203 -4.37 0.05 9.08
C PHE A 203 -3.25 0.65 9.92
N SER A 204 -2.97 0.07 11.09
CA SER A 204 -1.82 0.39 11.93
C SER A 204 -1.37 -0.82 12.74
N SER A 205 -0.16 -0.76 13.30
CA SER A 205 0.20 -1.64 14.40
C SER A 205 -0.37 -1.10 15.72
N ASN A 206 -0.40 -1.93 16.75
CA ASN A 206 -0.81 -1.57 18.10
C ASN A 206 0.08 -0.50 18.76
N LEU A 207 1.15 -0.03 18.10
CA LEU A 207 1.91 1.14 18.52
C LEU A 207 0.99 2.36 18.74
N ILE A 208 -0.05 2.55 17.91
CA ILE A 208 -1.01 3.64 18.08
C ILE A 208 -1.71 3.60 19.46
N LEU A 209 -2.00 2.40 19.97
CA LEU A 209 -2.60 2.20 21.29
C LEU A 209 -1.55 2.38 22.40
N GLN A 210 -0.34 1.87 22.19
CA GLN A 210 0.76 1.92 23.17
C GLN A 210 1.24 3.36 23.42
N GLU A 211 1.28 4.20 22.39
CA GLU A 211 1.72 5.60 22.47
C GLU A 211 0.59 6.55 22.94
N ASN A 212 -0.67 6.10 22.97
CA ASN A 212 -1.81 6.87 23.45
C ASN A 212 -2.53 6.18 24.63
N PRO A 213 -1.84 5.83 25.74
CA PRO A 213 -2.40 5.01 26.82
C PRO A 213 -3.52 5.70 27.61
N MET A 214 -3.66 7.03 27.47
CA MET A 214 -4.72 7.80 28.11
C MET A 214 -6.02 7.83 27.29
N LYS A 215 -6.02 7.25 26.08
CA LYS A 215 -7.22 7.13 25.24
C LYS A 215 -7.66 5.68 25.17
N SER A 216 -8.98 5.48 25.13
CA SER A 216 -9.54 4.18 24.76
C SER A 216 -9.35 3.94 23.26
N GLU A 217 -9.32 2.68 22.84
CA GLU A 217 -9.28 2.33 21.42
C GLU A 217 -10.44 2.96 20.64
N ALA A 218 -11.67 2.91 21.17
CA ALA A 218 -12.83 3.56 20.56
C ALA A 218 -12.67 5.09 20.46
N GLY A 219 -11.95 5.71 21.40
CA GLY A 219 -11.62 7.13 21.33
C GLY A 219 -10.63 7.46 20.22
N ILE A 220 -9.62 6.59 20.02
CA ILE A 220 -8.69 6.70 18.89
C ILE A 220 -9.45 6.50 17.56
N ASP A 221 -10.34 5.52 17.49
CA ASP A 221 -11.17 5.27 16.31
C ASP A 221 -12.07 6.47 15.98
N SER A 222 -12.65 7.14 16.99
CA SER A 222 -13.42 8.37 16.79
C SER A 222 -12.56 9.48 16.20
N ILE A 223 -11.34 9.70 16.74
CA ILE A 223 -10.44 10.74 16.22
C ILE A 223 -10.05 10.44 14.76
N MET A 224 -9.70 9.20 14.45
CA MET A 224 -9.35 8.80 13.08
C MET A 224 -10.55 8.89 12.13
N ASN A 225 -11.78 8.67 12.63
CA ASN A 225 -12.98 8.91 11.85
C ASN A 225 -13.17 10.40 11.55
N GLU A 226 -13.12 11.24 12.59
CA GLU A 226 -13.39 12.68 12.49
C GLU A 226 -12.34 13.44 11.66
N PHE A 227 -11.06 13.07 11.77
CA PHE A 227 -9.97 13.76 11.06
C PHE A 227 -9.60 13.12 9.73
N MET A 228 -9.80 11.81 9.54
CA MET A 228 -9.32 11.07 8.36
C MET A 228 -10.40 10.30 7.61
N GLY A 229 -11.64 10.27 8.10
CA GLY A 229 -12.73 9.53 7.47
C GLY A 229 -12.64 8.01 7.64
N ILE A 230 -11.81 7.53 8.57
CA ILE A 230 -11.61 6.10 8.79
C ILE A 230 -12.77 5.56 9.61
N THR A 231 -13.66 4.80 8.96
CA THR A 231 -14.81 4.14 9.61
C THR A 231 -14.46 2.74 10.11
N ARG A 232 -13.41 2.14 9.55
CA ARG A 232 -12.88 0.83 9.95
C ARG A 232 -11.37 0.94 10.17
N TYR A 233 -10.94 0.92 11.42
CA TYR A 233 -9.52 1.06 11.76
C TYR A 233 -8.92 -0.25 12.29
N ILE A 234 -8.28 -0.99 11.40
CA ILE A 234 -7.69 -2.30 11.65
C ILE A 234 -6.32 -2.13 12.32
N LYS A 235 -6.16 -2.72 13.50
CA LYS A 235 -4.91 -2.67 14.28
C LYS A 235 -4.35 -4.08 14.47
N MET A 236 -3.04 -4.22 14.34
CA MET A 236 -2.36 -5.51 14.44
C MET A 236 -1.32 -5.50 15.56
N PRO A 237 -1.06 -6.65 16.23
CA PRO A 237 0.07 -6.79 17.14
C PRO A 237 1.39 -6.30 16.51
N THR A 238 2.18 -5.59 17.32
CA THR A 238 3.53 -5.13 16.94
C THR A 238 4.46 -6.33 16.71
N LEU A 239 5.44 -6.16 15.83
CA LEU A 239 6.39 -7.22 15.52
C LEU A 239 7.55 -7.27 16.54
N PRO A 240 8.01 -8.47 16.95
CA PRO A 240 9.10 -8.64 17.92
C PRO A 240 10.45 -8.01 17.54
N TYR A 241 10.85 -8.04 16.27
CA TYR A 241 12.18 -7.62 15.83
C TYR A 241 12.20 -6.29 15.06
N ASP A 242 11.08 -5.85 14.50
CA ASP A 242 10.89 -4.46 14.08
C ASP A 242 10.96 -3.53 15.30
N GLN A 243 12.00 -2.72 15.39
CA GLN A 243 12.27 -1.83 16.52
C GLN A 243 11.49 -0.51 16.50
N ILE A 244 10.82 -0.19 15.39
CA ILE A 244 9.96 1.01 15.28
C ILE A 244 8.48 0.65 15.25
N HIS A 245 8.13 -0.61 15.01
CA HIS A 245 6.77 -1.15 14.99
C HIS A 245 5.86 -0.49 13.93
N HIS A 246 6.41 -0.14 12.78
CA HIS A 246 5.67 0.50 11.70
C HIS A 246 5.15 -0.55 10.71
N ILE A 247 3.92 -0.36 10.23
CA ILE A 247 3.35 -1.29 9.24
C ILE A 247 4.02 -1.18 7.87
N ASP A 248 4.55 -0.01 7.50
CA ASP A 248 5.25 0.19 6.22
C ASP A 248 6.57 -0.59 6.08
N MET A 249 7.02 -1.24 7.15
CA MET A 249 8.18 -2.13 7.14
C MET A 249 7.84 -3.55 6.67
N HIS A 250 6.56 -3.93 6.65
CA HIS A 250 6.14 -5.30 6.30
C HIS A 250 4.83 -5.40 5.49
N MET A 251 4.09 -4.30 5.33
CA MET A 251 2.81 -4.24 4.63
C MET A 251 2.79 -3.06 3.65
N LYS A 252 2.09 -3.22 2.53
CA LYS A 252 1.72 -2.11 1.64
C LYS A 252 0.38 -2.38 0.96
N LEU A 253 -0.50 -1.39 0.91
CA LEU A 253 -1.70 -1.46 0.06
C LEU A 253 -1.32 -1.09 -1.38
N LEU A 254 -1.74 -1.89 -2.36
CA LEU A 254 -1.46 -1.66 -3.78
C LEU A 254 -2.66 -1.05 -4.52
N ASP A 255 -3.86 -1.37 -4.04
CA ASP A 255 -5.14 -0.84 -4.45
C ASP A 255 -6.17 -1.07 -3.33
N GLU A 256 -7.43 -0.81 -3.61
CA GLU A 256 -8.56 -0.91 -2.69
C GLU A 256 -8.79 -2.32 -2.10
N GLU A 257 -8.24 -3.38 -2.70
CA GLU A 257 -8.46 -4.77 -2.28
C GLU A 257 -7.18 -5.63 -2.19
N THR A 258 -6.01 -5.09 -2.50
CA THR A 258 -4.76 -5.85 -2.60
C THR A 258 -3.74 -5.41 -1.56
N ILE A 259 -3.34 -6.35 -0.71
CA ILE A 259 -2.29 -6.18 0.30
C ILE A 259 -1.01 -6.88 -0.18
N LEU A 260 0.09 -6.13 -0.26
CA LEU A 260 1.43 -6.68 -0.35
C LEU A 260 1.99 -6.90 1.06
N MET A 261 2.48 -8.11 1.34
CA MET A 261 2.97 -8.53 2.65
C MET A 261 4.37 -9.13 2.53
N GLY A 262 5.29 -8.67 3.39
CA GLY A 262 6.62 -9.23 3.54
C GLY A 262 6.58 -10.69 4.00
N GLU A 263 7.52 -11.50 3.50
CA GLU A 263 7.62 -12.92 3.81
C GLU A 263 9.07 -13.29 4.15
N TYR A 264 9.29 -13.66 5.42
CA TYR A 264 10.51 -14.33 5.84
C TYR A 264 10.44 -15.83 5.55
N PRO A 265 11.58 -16.52 5.47
CA PRO A 265 11.59 -17.98 5.55
C PRO A 265 10.86 -18.47 6.81
N GLN A 266 10.31 -19.69 6.74
CA GLN A 266 9.51 -20.26 7.83
C GLN A 266 10.25 -20.21 9.18
N GLY A 267 9.60 -19.63 10.19
CA GLY A 267 10.13 -19.56 11.57
C GLY A 267 11.24 -18.53 11.79
N ILE A 268 11.60 -17.74 10.78
CA ILE A 268 12.67 -16.73 10.88
C ILE A 268 12.09 -15.36 11.21
N ALA A 269 12.80 -14.64 12.10
CA ALA A 269 12.52 -13.26 12.48
C ALA A 269 11.03 -13.03 12.81
N ASP A 270 10.44 -12.00 12.23
CA ASP A 270 9.04 -11.64 12.44
C ASP A 270 8.06 -12.45 11.59
N GLY A 271 8.55 -13.41 10.78
CA GLY A 271 7.74 -14.24 9.87
C GLY A 271 6.50 -14.85 10.53
N PRO A 272 6.62 -15.53 11.69
CA PRO A 272 5.46 -16.08 12.40
C PRO A 272 4.41 -15.03 12.80
N GLN A 273 4.84 -13.84 13.25
CA GLN A 273 3.92 -12.78 13.66
C GLN A 273 3.30 -12.07 12.46
N ILE A 274 4.05 -11.86 11.38
CA ILE A 274 3.53 -11.32 10.12
C ILE A 274 2.43 -12.24 9.56
N GLU A 275 2.65 -13.56 9.55
CA GLU A 275 1.65 -14.52 9.11
C GLU A 275 0.41 -14.50 10.02
N ALA A 276 0.58 -14.43 11.35
CA ALA A 276 -0.54 -14.32 12.27
C ALA A 276 -1.35 -13.02 12.05
N ASN A 277 -0.67 -11.90 11.81
CA ASN A 277 -1.30 -10.61 11.49
C ASN A 277 -2.07 -10.68 10.16
N LEU A 278 -1.49 -11.30 9.13
CA LEU A 278 -2.15 -11.51 7.84
C LEU A 278 -3.40 -12.37 7.98
N GLN A 279 -3.32 -13.50 8.69
CA GLN A 279 -4.47 -14.38 8.92
C GLN A 279 -5.56 -13.67 9.74
N TYR A 280 -5.17 -12.83 10.71
CA TYR A 280 -6.13 -11.98 11.41
C TYR A 280 -6.88 -11.05 10.45
N ILE A 281 -6.19 -10.41 9.49
CA ILE A 281 -6.86 -9.58 8.48
C ILE A 281 -7.85 -10.42 7.67
N LEU A 282 -7.37 -11.51 7.06
CA LEU A 282 -8.16 -12.33 6.13
C LEU A 282 -9.36 -13.03 6.78
N ALA A 283 -9.26 -13.37 8.08
CA ALA A 283 -10.34 -14.03 8.80
C ALA A 283 -11.45 -13.08 9.27
N ASN A 284 -11.14 -11.78 9.44
CA ASN A 284 -12.05 -10.84 10.10
C ASN A 284 -12.55 -9.72 9.18
N PHE A 285 -11.87 -9.44 8.06
CA PHE A 285 -12.18 -8.29 7.23
C PHE A 285 -12.19 -8.62 5.73
N ASN A 286 -13.15 -7.99 5.05
CA ASN A 286 -13.20 -7.92 3.59
C ASN A 286 -12.67 -6.55 3.12
N SER A 287 -12.24 -6.47 1.86
CA SER A 287 -12.00 -5.22 1.15
C SER A 287 -13.24 -4.32 1.17
N VAL A 288 -13.07 -3.07 0.73
CA VAL A 288 -14.18 -2.11 0.59
C VAL A 288 -15.21 -2.53 -0.45
N PHE A 289 -14.88 -3.47 -1.34
CA PHE A 289 -15.81 -4.07 -2.26
C PHE A 289 -16.59 -5.26 -1.67
N GLY A 290 -16.37 -5.59 -0.40
CA GLY A 290 -17.06 -6.67 0.29
C GLY A 290 -16.54 -8.08 -0.03
N THR A 291 -15.44 -8.19 -0.79
CA THR A 291 -14.72 -9.44 -1.08
C THR A 291 -13.50 -9.61 -0.17
N PRO A 292 -12.96 -10.82 0.02
CA PRO A 292 -11.70 -11.00 0.74
C PRO A 292 -10.54 -10.21 0.10
N TYR A 293 -9.61 -9.72 0.92
CA TYR A 293 -8.38 -9.08 0.40
C TYR A 293 -7.56 -10.06 -0.45
N LYS A 294 -7.03 -9.56 -1.57
CA LYS A 294 -5.98 -10.23 -2.35
C LYS A 294 -4.64 -10.03 -1.65
N VAL A 295 -3.79 -11.05 -1.67
CA VAL A 295 -2.48 -11.01 -1.01
C VAL A 295 -1.37 -11.26 -2.01
N VAL A 296 -0.43 -10.32 -2.07
CA VAL A 296 0.84 -10.44 -2.79
C VAL A 296 1.95 -10.64 -1.77
N ARG A 297 2.69 -11.74 -1.86
CA ARG A 297 3.83 -11.99 -0.96
C ARG A 297 5.12 -11.51 -1.59
N VAL A 298 5.96 -10.83 -0.81
CA VAL A 298 7.30 -10.38 -1.25
C VAL A 298 8.36 -10.87 -0.25
N PRO A 299 9.49 -11.44 -0.69
CA PRO A 299 10.50 -11.94 0.24
C PRO A 299 11.10 -10.82 1.10
N MET A 300 11.50 -11.12 2.33
CA MET A 300 12.31 -10.23 3.16
C MET A 300 13.74 -10.79 3.22
N PRO A 301 14.72 -10.16 2.55
CA PRO A 301 16.03 -10.77 2.36
C PRO A 301 16.92 -10.64 3.62
N PRO A 302 17.89 -11.55 3.82
CA PRO A 302 18.90 -11.38 4.85
C PRO A 302 19.86 -10.24 4.52
N ASP A 303 20.68 -9.85 5.49
CA ASP A 303 21.79 -8.92 5.27
C ASP A 303 22.95 -9.53 4.47
N ASN A 304 24.03 -8.77 4.23
CA ASN A 304 25.20 -9.23 3.47
C ASN A 304 25.97 -10.40 4.14
N SER A 305 25.73 -10.66 5.43
CA SER A 305 26.32 -11.78 6.17
C SER A 305 25.39 -13.00 6.20
N GLY A 306 24.21 -12.93 5.57
CA GLY A 306 23.18 -13.95 5.63
C GLY A 306 22.38 -13.93 6.94
N ALA A 307 22.48 -12.87 7.75
CA ALA A 307 21.77 -12.75 9.02
C ALA A 307 20.40 -12.08 8.84
N TYR A 308 19.45 -12.48 9.68
CA TYR A 308 18.11 -11.90 9.80
C TYR A 308 17.97 -11.14 11.13
N PRO A 309 16.92 -10.32 11.32
CA PRO A 309 16.76 -9.53 12.56
C PRO A 309 16.82 -10.32 13.87
N ASN A 310 16.30 -11.55 13.89
CA ASN A 310 16.39 -12.43 15.06
C ASN A 310 17.80 -12.90 15.41
N THR A 311 18.74 -12.79 14.47
CA THR A 311 20.17 -13.10 14.66
C THR A 311 21.03 -11.83 14.60
N GLY A 312 20.43 -10.64 14.72
CA GLY A 312 21.12 -9.36 14.71
C GLY A 312 21.44 -8.78 13.33
N GLY A 313 20.81 -9.29 12.27
CA GLY A 313 20.92 -8.73 10.91
C GLY A 313 19.99 -7.54 10.66
N ASP A 314 20.18 -6.88 9.52
CA ASP A 314 19.38 -5.73 9.09
C ASP A 314 17.91 -6.09 8.80
N TYR A 315 17.00 -5.14 9.04
CA TYR A 315 15.57 -5.27 8.71
C TYR A 315 15.32 -4.89 7.23
N ARG A 316 15.87 -5.65 6.29
CA ARG A 316 15.65 -5.40 4.85
C ARG A 316 14.23 -5.78 4.44
N THR A 317 13.59 -4.90 3.67
CA THR A 317 12.20 -5.08 3.22
C THR A 317 11.97 -4.44 1.86
N TYR A 318 11.16 -5.10 1.02
CA TYR A 318 10.67 -4.57 -0.26
C TYR A 318 9.26 -3.96 -0.14
N ALA A 319 8.64 -4.01 1.04
CA ALA A 319 7.34 -3.39 1.29
C ALA A 319 7.43 -1.86 1.43
N ASN A 320 8.60 -1.34 1.86
CA ASN A 320 8.85 0.08 2.13
C ASN A 320 9.08 0.92 0.85
N ALA A 321 8.21 0.72 -0.15
CA ALA A 321 8.17 1.43 -1.42
C ALA A 321 7.22 2.64 -1.34
N VAL A 322 7.29 3.56 -2.31
CA VAL A 322 6.37 4.71 -2.41
C VAL A 322 5.78 4.83 -3.82
N PHE A 323 4.49 5.13 -3.90
CA PHE A 323 3.82 5.51 -5.15
C PHE A 323 4.12 6.97 -5.51
N VAL A 324 4.46 7.20 -6.77
CA VAL A 324 4.68 8.53 -7.36
C VAL A 324 3.98 8.55 -8.72
N ASN A 325 2.68 8.81 -8.71
CA ASN A 325 1.81 8.72 -9.89
C ASN A 325 2.00 7.39 -10.65
N LYS A 326 2.70 7.38 -11.79
CA LYS A 326 2.88 6.18 -12.65
C LYS A 326 4.16 5.40 -12.32
N THR A 327 4.93 5.87 -11.34
CA THR A 327 6.18 5.25 -10.89
C THR A 327 6.04 4.73 -9.46
N VAL A 328 6.62 3.57 -9.16
CA VAL A 328 6.86 3.09 -7.79
C VAL A 328 8.35 3.09 -7.54
N ILE A 329 8.78 3.77 -6.47
CA ILE A 329 10.18 3.76 -6.05
C ILE A 329 10.34 2.69 -4.96
N LEU A 330 11.17 1.70 -5.24
CA LEU A 330 11.33 0.47 -4.47
C LEU A 330 12.75 0.43 -3.84
N PRO A 331 12.90 0.19 -2.53
CA PRO A 331 14.21 -0.11 -1.97
C PRO A 331 14.77 -1.43 -2.52
N ILE A 332 16.04 -1.44 -2.90
CA ILE A 332 16.76 -2.66 -3.30
C ILE A 332 18.04 -2.84 -2.48
N TYR A 333 18.57 -4.06 -2.41
CA TYR A 333 19.66 -4.39 -1.50
C TYR A 333 20.72 -5.30 -2.15
N ASP A 334 20.29 -6.41 -2.73
CA ASP A 334 21.17 -7.43 -3.28
C ASP A 334 20.50 -8.12 -4.47
N GLU A 335 21.17 -8.14 -5.61
CA GLU A 335 20.64 -8.54 -6.91
C GLU A 335 19.99 -9.93 -6.88
N GLN A 336 20.54 -10.85 -6.08
CA GLN A 336 20.01 -12.21 -5.92
C GLN A 336 18.56 -12.25 -5.41
N TYR A 337 18.13 -11.26 -4.62
CA TYR A 337 16.77 -11.14 -4.09
C TYR A 337 15.98 -10.06 -4.82
N ASP A 338 16.64 -8.97 -5.24
CA ASP A 338 16.01 -7.80 -5.87
C ASP A 338 15.28 -8.18 -7.16
N THR A 339 15.86 -9.09 -7.95
CA THR A 339 15.24 -9.56 -9.21
C THR A 339 13.87 -10.19 -8.99
N THR A 340 13.70 -10.97 -7.91
CA THR A 340 12.42 -11.59 -7.54
C THR A 340 11.43 -10.54 -7.04
N ALA A 341 11.87 -9.64 -6.15
CA ALA A 341 11.02 -8.59 -5.62
C ALA A 341 10.51 -7.64 -6.72
N ILE A 342 11.39 -7.20 -7.63
CA ILE A 342 11.02 -6.34 -8.77
C ILE A 342 10.02 -7.04 -9.68
N ARG A 343 10.19 -8.35 -9.93
CA ARG A 343 9.21 -9.12 -10.73
C ARG A 343 7.84 -9.13 -10.07
N ILE A 344 7.77 -9.43 -8.77
CA ILE A 344 6.51 -9.45 -8.00
C ILE A 344 5.82 -8.08 -8.08
N TRP A 345 6.56 -7.00 -7.88
CA TRP A 345 6.03 -5.64 -7.99
C TRP A 345 5.51 -5.32 -9.40
N ARG A 346 6.20 -5.76 -10.47
CA ARG A 346 5.75 -5.57 -11.86
C ARG A 346 4.50 -6.36 -12.21
N GLU A 347 4.40 -7.59 -11.68
CA GLU A 347 3.22 -8.45 -11.88
C GLU A 347 2.01 -7.93 -11.10
N ALA A 348 2.22 -7.41 -9.90
CA ALA A 348 1.17 -6.84 -9.07
C ALA A 348 0.70 -5.44 -9.55
N LEU A 349 1.56 -4.68 -10.23
CA LEU A 349 1.25 -3.36 -10.77
C LEU A 349 1.64 -3.24 -12.26
N PRO A 350 0.92 -3.95 -13.17
CA PRO A 350 1.22 -3.90 -14.59
C PRO A 350 1.20 -2.46 -15.13
N GLY A 351 2.19 -2.12 -15.95
CA GLY A 351 2.32 -0.81 -16.57
C GLY A 351 2.95 0.29 -15.70
N TYR A 352 3.06 0.10 -14.38
CA TYR A 352 3.82 1.02 -13.52
C TYR A 352 5.32 0.91 -13.76
N THR A 353 6.02 2.04 -13.69
CA THR A 353 7.49 2.07 -13.73
C THR A 353 8.03 1.71 -12.35
N ILE A 354 8.64 0.52 -12.21
CA ILE A 354 9.29 0.11 -10.95
C ILE A 354 10.76 0.55 -10.96
N THR A 355 11.11 1.52 -10.11
CA THR A 355 12.46 2.09 -9.98
C THR A 355 13.13 1.65 -8.69
N GLY A 356 14.15 0.80 -8.79
CA GLY A 356 14.93 0.33 -7.63
C GLY A 356 15.99 1.32 -7.17
N ILE A 357 16.08 1.61 -5.87
CA ILE A 357 17.14 2.44 -5.27
C ILE A 357 17.83 1.65 -4.15
N ASN A 358 19.17 1.56 -4.21
CA ASN A 358 19.95 0.80 -3.23
C ASN A 358 19.89 1.46 -1.84
N CYS A 359 19.29 0.76 -0.87
CA CYS A 359 19.08 1.25 0.49
C CYS A 359 20.00 0.63 1.55
N ASN A 360 21.05 -0.11 1.16
CA ASN A 360 21.97 -0.73 2.12
C ASN A 360 22.62 0.26 3.08
N SER A 361 22.90 1.48 2.64
CA SER A 361 23.54 2.48 3.51
C SER A 361 22.62 3.04 4.58
N MET A 362 21.30 2.90 4.44
CA MET A 362 20.32 3.47 5.39
C MET A 362 19.53 2.43 6.19
N ILE A 363 19.42 1.19 5.72
CA ILE A 363 18.50 0.20 6.31
C ILE A 363 18.84 -0.16 7.76
N SER A 364 20.12 -0.08 8.15
CA SER A 364 20.58 -0.24 9.53
C SER A 364 20.07 0.86 10.48
N ALA A 365 19.63 2.00 9.94
CA ALA A 365 18.93 3.05 10.69
C ALA A 365 17.42 2.79 10.82
N LEU A 366 16.93 1.61 10.41
CA LEU A 366 15.56 1.11 10.55
C LEU A 366 14.53 1.78 9.63
N GLY A 367 14.90 2.11 8.40
CA GLY A 367 13.96 2.64 7.41
C GLY A 367 14.53 2.61 5.99
N ALA A 368 13.66 2.78 5.00
CA ALA A 368 14.04 2.83 3.58
C ALA A 368 13.30 3.96 2.84
N ILE A 369 12.88 3.73 1.58
CA ILE A 369 12.33 4.77 0.70
C ILE A 369 11.05 5.38 1.23
N HIS A 370 10.08 4.56 1.66
CA HIS A 370 8.79 5.07 2.13
C HIS A 370 8.96 5.95 3.37
N CYS A 371 9.87 5.59 4.28
CA CYS A 371 10.15 6.35 5.52
C CYS A 371 10.71 7.76 5.28
N ILE A 372 11.28 8.03 4.10
CA ILE A 372 11.96 9.31 3.78
C ILE A 372 11.27 10.08 2.65
N THR A 373 10.02 9.73 2.35
CA THR A 373 9.19 10.38 1.35
C THR A 373 7.79 10.63 1.91
N LYS A 374 7.13 11.70 1.47
CA LYS A 374 5.75 11.98 1.84
C LYS A 374 4.99 12.64 0.68
N GLU A 375 3.81 12.14 0.38
CA GLU A 375 2.95 12.65 -0.67
C GLU A 375 2.23 13.95 -0.29
N VAL A 376 2.02 14.82 -1.27
CA VAL A 376 1.01 15.88 -1.26
C VAL A 376 0.04 15.59 -2.39
N SER A 377 -1.17 15.18 -2.03
CA SER A 377 -2.19 14.71 -2.99
C SER A 377 -2.64 15.84 -3.92
N THR A 378 -3.25 15.49 -5.05
CA THR A 378 -3.66 16.50 -6.03
C THR A 378 -4.73 17.44 -5.48
N ALA A 379 -4.62 18.73 -5.77
CA ALA A 379 -5.61 19.73 -5.36
C ALA A 379 -6.91 19.66 -6.18
N ASP A 380 -6.96 18.90 -7.29
CA ASP A 380 -8.13 18.76 -8.18
C ASP A 380 -8.46 17.28 -8.45
N PRO A 381 -8.87 16.47 -7.45
CA PRO A 381 -8.99 15.02 -7.63
C PRO A 381 -10.13 14.62 -8.57
N LEU A 382 -9.85 13.71 -9.51
CA LEU A 382 -10.85 12.92 -10.22
C LEU A 382 -10.74 11.47 -9.75
N LEU A 383 -11.63 11.07 -8.86
CA LEU A 383 -11.65 9.73 -8.27
C LEU A 383 -12.29 8.74 -9.25
N ILE A 384 -11.61 7.63 -9.52
CA ILE A 384 -12.16 6.45 -10.20
C ILE A 384 -11.80 5.23 -9.34
N SER A 385 -12.81 4.62 -8.71
CA SER A 385 -12.64 3.37 -7.96
C SER A 385 -13.50 2.27 -8.55
N HIS A 386 -12.89 1.11 -8.80
CA HIS A 386 -13.49 0.00 -9.52
C HIS A 386 -12.91 -1.33 -9.02
N GLN A 387 -13.78 -2.29 -8.73
CA GLN A 387 -13.35 -3.67 -8.49
C GLN A 387 -13.15 -4.38 -9.82
N ALA A 388 -11.93 -4.85 -10.07
CA ALA A 388 -11.59 -5.58 -11.28
C ALA A 388 -12.52 -6.80 -11.48
N LEU A 389 -12.96 -7.03 -12.73
CA LEU A 389 -13.74 -8.20 -13.08
C LEU A 389 -12.94 -9.48 -12.86
N HIS A 390 -13.65 -10.55 -12.52
CA HIS A 390 -13.07 -11.87 -12.34
C HIS A 390 -13.29 -12.74 -13.58
N ASP A 391 -12.45 -13.77 -13.71
CA ASP A 391 -12.61 -14.80 -14.72
C ASP A 391 -14.03 -15.37 -14.70
N THR A 392 -14.55 -15.66 -15.89
CA THR A 392 -15.96 -16.01 -16.05
C THR A 392 -16.17 -17.08 -17.10
N TYR A 393 -17.18 -17.92 -16.91
CA TYR A 393 -17.66 -18.85 -17.94
C TYR A 393 -18.69 -18.19 -18.88
N ASN A 394 -19.08 -16.94 -18.63
CA ASN A 394 -20.03 -16.23 -19.47
C ASN A 394 -19.37 -15.81 -20.80
N ALA A 395 -19.67 -16.54 -21.87
CA ALA A 395 -19.26 -16.19 -23.24
C ALA A 395 -20.40 -15.56 -24.08
N ALA A 396 -21.59 -15.37 -23.50
CA ALA A 396 -22.80 -15.06 -24.26
C ALA A 396 -23.35 -13.64 -24.00
N SER A 397 -23.17 -13.10 -22.80
CA SER A 397 -23.73 -11.81 -22.40
C SER A 397 -22.63 -10.78 -22.14
N PRO A 398 -22.87 -9.48 -22.39
CA PRO A 398 -21.93 -8.41 -22.05
C PRO A 398 -21.51 -8.42 -20.58
N TYR A 399 -20.30 -7.95 -20.30
CA TYR A 399 -19.73 -7.85 -18.97
C TYR A 399 -19.99 -6.46 -18.39
N GLN A 400 -20.77 -6.41 -17.32
CA GLN A 400 -21.05 -5.16 -16.60
C GLN A 400 -19.80 -4.69 -15.86
N VAL A 401 -19.47 -3.41 -16.02
CA VAL A 401 -18.36 -2.75 -15.32
C VAL A 401 -18.95 -1.57 -14.57
N ASP A 402 -18.85 -1.62 -13.24
CA ASP A 402 -19.31 -0.57 -12.34
C ASP A 402 -18.12 0.14 -11.70
N ALA A 403 -18.13 1.47 -11.71
CA ALA A 403 -17.11 2.27 -11.03
C ALA A 403 -17.72 3.45 -10.29
N ARG A 404 -17.18 3.74 -9.10
CA ARG A 404 -17.44 4.99 -8.37
C ARG A 404 -16.59 6.08 -9.01
N ILE A 405 -17.20 7.08 -9.65
CA ILE A 405 -16.50 8.15 -10.37
C ILE A 405 -16.98 9.52 -9.89
N LEU A 406 -16.07 10.31 -9.32
CA LEU A 406 -16.39 11.63 -8.76
C LEU A 406 -15.38 12.71 -9.16
N HIS A 407 -15.92 13.92 -9.31
CA HIS A 407 -15.17 15.17 -9.38
C HIS A 407 -16.06 16.31 -8.88
N ARG A 408 -15.49 17.34 -8.25
CA ARG A 408 -16.27 18.47 -7.68
C ARG A 408 -17.14 19.22 -8.69
N SER A 409 -16.71 19.25 -9.96
CA SER A 409 -17.46 19.87 -11.06
C SER A 409 -18.50 18.95 -11.70
N GLY A 410 -18.59 17.69 -11.25
CA GLY A 410 -19.34 16.62 -11.90
C GLY A 410 -18.54 15.95 -13.02
N ILE A 411 -19.05 14.82 -13.50
CA ILE A 411 -18.45 14.03 -14.59
C ILE A 411 -19.22 14.30 -15.89
N SER A 412 -18.50 14.69 -16.94
CA SER A 412 -19.06 14.94 -18.27
C SER A 412 -19.14 13.66 -19.12
N GLN A 413 -18.11 12.81 -19.03
CA GLN A 413 -18.02 11.57 -19.77
C GLN A 413 -17.24 10.51 -18.98
N ALA A 414 -17.67 9.25 -19.05
CA ALA A 414 -16.90 8.11 -18.59
C ALA A 414 -16.96 6.99 -19.65
N SER A 415 -15.85 6.29 -19.86
CA SER A 415 -15.72 5.24 -20.87
C SER A 415 -14.85 4.10 -20.38
N ILE A 416 -15.19 2.89 -20.80
CA ILE A 416 -14.36 1.70 -20.64
C ILE A 416 -13.60 1.51 -21.94
N TYR A 417 -12.29 1.39 -21.85
CA TYR A 417 -11.44 1.03 -22.97
C TYR A 417 -11.03 -0.42 -22.82
N PHE A 418 -11.33 -1.28 -23.79
CA PHE A 418 -11.05 -2.71 -23.73
C PHE A 418 -10.45 -3.26 -25.03
N ARG A 419 -9.76 -4.40 -24.94
CA ARG A 419 -9.23 -5.18 -26.07
C ARG A 419 -9.03 -6.64 -25.67
N THR A 420 -8.92 -7.53 -26.65
CA THR A 420 -8.64 -8.96 -26.43
C THR A 420 -7.25 -9.40 -26.87
N ASP A 421 -6.51 -8.51 -27.53
CA ASP A 421 -5.13 -8.72 -27.95
C ASP A 421 -4.34 -7.44 -27.66
N THR A 422 -3.26 -7.58 -26.89
CA THR A 422 -2.39 -6.46 -26.50
C THR A 422 -1.66 -5.79 -27.67
N LEU A 423 -1.64 -6.40 -28.85
CA LEU A 423 -1.10 -5.80 -30.08
C LEU A 423 -2.12 -4.93 -30.82
N ASN A 424 -3.41 -5.07 -30.49
CA ASN A 424 -4.48 -4.29 -31.10
C ASN A 424 -4.79 -3.00 -30.31
N PRO A 425 -5.30 -1.96 -30.99
CA PRO A 425 -5.78 -0.76 -30.32
C PRO A 425 -6.98 -1.07 -29.43
N TYR A 426 -7.13 -0.28 -28.37
CA TYR A 426 -8.32 -0.35 -27.51
C TYR A 426 -9.57 0.09 -28.28
N GLN A 427 -10.64 -0.68 -28.10
CA GLN A 427 -12.02 -0.26 -28.39
C GLN A 427 -12.59 0.45 -27.16
N SER A 428 -13.65 1.22 -27.33
CA SER A 428 -14.31 1.88 -26.20
C SER A 428 -15.82 1.69 -26.19
N THR A 429 -16.38 1.75 -24.99
CA THR A 429 -17.82 1.78 -24.73
C THR A 429 -18.09 2.82 -23.65
N SER A 430 -19.21 3.52 -23.76
CA SER A 430 -19.59 4.57 -22.80
C SER A 430 -20.10 3.98 -21.49
N MET A 431 -19.88 4.68 -20.39
CA MET A 431 -20.51 4.42 -19.10
C MET A 431 -21.58 5.49 -18.83
N ASN A 432 -22.67 5.10 -18.18
CA ASN A 432 -23.74 6.01 -17.77
C ASN A 432 -23.90 6.01 -16.26
N LEU A 433 -24.28 7.15 -15.67
CA LEU A 433 -24.60 7.24 -14.25
C LEU A 433 -25.82 6.35 -13.95
N SER A 434 -25.60 5.24 -13.25
CA SER A 434 -26.64 4.26 -12.90
C SER A 434 -27.16 4.46 -11.48
N SER A 435 -26.35 5.02 -10.58
CA SER A 435 -26.76 5.42 -9.23
C SER A 435 -26.14 6.75 -8.84
N SER A 436 -26.96 7.80 -8.73
CA SER A 436 -26.51 9.11 -8.24
C SER A 436 -26.25 9.14 -6.72
N ALA A 437 -26.80 8.20 -5.95
CA ALA A 437 -26.60 8.14 -4.51
C ALA A 437 -25.22 7.59 -4.12
N ASN A 438 -24.63 6.76 -4.99
CA ASN A 438 -23.33 6.11 -4.77
C ASN A 438 -22.28 6.53 -5.83
N ASP A 439 -22.61 7.53 -6.66
CA ASP A 439 -21.79 7.99 -7.80
C ASP A 439 -21.32 6.84 -8.72
N THR A 440 -22.19 5.86 -8.92
CA THR A 440 -21.88 4.65 -9.68
C THR A 440 -22.17 4.88 -11.16
N TRP A 441 -21.14 4.70 -11.97
CA TRP A 441 -21.19 4.69 -13.42
C TRP A 441 -21.09 3.25 -13.91
N THR A 442 -21.97 2.88 -14.84
CA THR A 442 -22.05 1.52 -15.38
C THR A 442 -21.88 1.54 -16.89
N GLY A 443 -21.01 0.68 -17.40
CA GLY A 443 -20.88 0.37 -18.82
C GLY A 443 -20.77 -1.13 -19.05
N PHE A 444 -20.75 -1.54 -20.32
CA PHE A 444 -20.75 -2.95 -20.70
C PHE A 444 -19.71 -3.26 -21.75
N ILE A 445 -18.76 -4.13 -21.42
CA ILE A 445 -17.84 -4.71 -22.40
C ILE A 445 -18.62 -5.79 -23.19
N PRO A 446 -18.66 -5.76 -24.54
CA PRO A 446 -19.33 -6.80 -25.32
C PRO A 446 -18.81 -8.21 -25.02
N ALA A 447 -19.70 -9.20 -25.10
CA ALA A 447 -19.37 -10.61 -24.88
C ALA A 447 -18.19 -11.04 -25.78
N GLN A 448 -17.27 -11.82 -25.21
CA GLN A 448 -16.12 -12.37 -25.93
C GLN A 448 -16.22 -13.90 -26.02
N PRO A 449 -15.65 -14.51 -27.08
CA PRO A 449 -15.60 -15.97 -27.19
C PRO A 449 -14.88 -16.61 -26.01
N ALA A 450 -15.28 -17.84 -25.66
CA ALA A 450 -14.56 -18.64 -24.68
C ALA A 450 -13.11 -18.88 -25.11
N GLY A 451 -12.18 -18.79 -24.16
CA GLY A 451 -10.74 -18.77 -24.37
C GLY A 451 -10.14 -17.39 -24.61
N SER A 452 -10.95 -16.33 -24.68
CA SER A 452 -10.42 -14.96 -24.81
C SER A 452 -9.95 -14.42 -23.46
N LYS A 453 -8.95 -13.54 -23.50
CA LYS A 453 -8.56 -12.70 -22.37
C LYS A 453 -8.92 -11.25 -22.69
N VAL A 454 -9.57 -10.55 -21.78
CA VAL A 454 -9.95 -9.14 -21.95
C VAL A 454 -9.02 -8.29 -21.10
N HIS A 455 -8.44 -7.26 -21.70
CA HIS A 455 -7.67 -6.23 -21.01
C HIS A 455 -8.43 -4.91 -21.09
N TYR A 456 -8.62 -4.23 -19.96
CA TYR A 456 -9.40 -2.99 -19.93
C TYR A 456 -8.97 -1.99 -18.86
N TYR A 457 -9.31 -0.72 -19.08
CA TYR A 457 -9.16 0.36 -18.11
C TYR A 457 -10.34 1.33 -18.24
N ILE A 458 -10.49 2.21 -17.25
CA ILE A 458 -11.56 3.22 -17.23
C ILE A 458 -10.95 4.60 -17.40
N GLN A 459 -11.58 5.44 -18.22
CA GLN A 459 -11.28 6.86 -18.34
C GLN A 459 -12.52 7.67 -17.98
N ALA A 460 -12.32 8.79 -17.29
CA ALA A 460 -13.36 9.77 -17.06
C ALA A 460 -12.85 11.18 -17.34
N GLU A 461 -13.78 12.03 -17.77
CA GLU A 461 -13.60 13.46 -17.95
C GLU A 461 -14.59 14.20 -17.05
N ALA A 462 -14.09 15.15 -16.29
CA ALA A 462 -14.89 16.05 -15.46
C ALA A 462 -15.46 17.20 -16.30
N VAL A 463 -16.51 17.86 -15.82
CA VAL A 463 -17.07 19.06 -16.46
C VAL A 463 -16.07 20.22 -16.53
N SER A 464 -15.05 20.22 -15.66
CA SER A 464 -13.93 21.17 -15.71
C SER A 464 -12.95 20.90 -16.86
N GLY A 465 -13.08 19.77 -17.56
CA GLY A 465 -12.14 19.28 -18.57
C GLY A 465 -10.98 18.46 -18.00
N LYS A 466 -10.95 18.22 -16.68
CA LYS A 466 -9.96 17.30 -16.09
C LYS A 466 -10.21 15.88 -16.59
N LEU A 467 -9.19 15.24 -17.12
CA LEU A 467 -9.23 13.86 -17.61
C LEU A 467 -8.37 12.99 -16.71
N GLN A 468 -8.87 11.81 -16.34
CA GLN A 468 -8.13 10.82 -15.57
C GLN A 468 -8.44 9.40 -16.04
N VAL A 469 -7.50 8.50 -15.81
CA VAL A 469 -7.62 7.07 -16.08
C VAL A 469 -7.32 6.24 -14.84
N ARG A 470 -7.91 5.05 -14.75
CA ARG A 470 -7.56 4.04 -13.75
C ARG A 470 -7.36 2.68 -14.44
N PRO A 471 -6.22 2.00 -14.20
CA PRO A 471 -5.06 2.45 -13.40
C PRO A 471 -4.32 3.67 -14.01
N LEU A 472 -3.57 4.44 -13.19
CA LEU A 472 -2.92 5.70 -13.61
C LEU A 472 -1.97 5.57 -14.82
N PRO A 473 -1.21 4.46 -15.01
CA PRO A 473 -0.36 4.30 -16.19
C PRO A 473 -1.10 3.83 -17.44
N ALA A 474 -2.43 3.74 -17.44
CA ALA A 474 -3.18 3.40 -18.66
C ALA A 474 -2.82 4.36 -19.81
N PRO A 475 -2.72 3.87 -21.06
CA PRO A 475 -3.13 2.54 -21.54
C PRO A 475 -2.10 1.41 -21.34
N ALA A 476 -0.93 1.71 -20.76
CA ALA A 476 0.09 0.68 -20.48
C ALA A 476 -0.31 -0.23 -19.31
N ALA A 477 -1.03 0.32 -18.33
CA ALA A 477 -1.69 -0.43 -17.26
C ALA A 477 -3.16 -0.75 -17.62
N TYR A 478 -3.64 -1.89 -17.14
CA TYR A 478 -5.00 -2.38 -17.34
C TYR A 478 -5.33 -3.46 -16.29
N TRP A 479 -6.61 -3.68 -16.05
CA TRP A 479 -7.11 -4.92 -15.46
C TRP A 479 -7.32 -5.97 -16.55
N ASP A 480 -7.35 -7.23 -16.16
CA ASP A 480 -7.73 -8.31 -17.06
C ASP A 480 -8.55 -9.40 -16.40
N PHE A 481 -9.31 -10.12 -17.23
CA PHE A 481 -10.03 -11.32 -16.86
C PHE A 481 -10.15 -12.26 -18.06
N GLU A 482 -10.31 -13.55 -17.80
CA GLU A 482 -10.40 -14.60 -18.82
C GLU A 482 -11.82 -15.13 -18.96
N ILE A 483 -12.24 -15.38 -20.20
CA ILE A 483 -13.46 -16.10 -20.50
C ILE A 483 -13.08 -17.58 -20.57
N LEU A 484 -13.38 -18.33 -19.52
CA LEU A 484 -12.94 -19.71 -19.34
C LEU A 484 -13.62 -20.66 -20.35
N LEU A 485 -12.88 -21.67 -20.79
CA LEU A 485 -13.42 -22.75 -21.63
C LEU A 485 -14.32 -23.66 -20.78
N ASN A 486 -15.58 -23.83 -21.22
CA ASN A 486 -16.40 -24.94 -20.74
C ASN A 486 -15.85 -26.26 -21.31
N THR A 487 -15.11 -27.00 -20.49
CA THR A 487 -14.68 -28.38 -20.80
C THR A 487 -15.67 -29.44 -20.32
N THR A 488 -16.83 -29.02 -19.82
CA THR A 488 -17.91 -29.92 -19.43
C THR A 488 -18.63 -30.46 -20.67
N LEU A 489 -18.45 -31.76 -20.92
CA LEU A 489 -19.49 -32.57 -21.54
C LEU A 489 -20.73 -32.48 -20.62
N THR A 490 -21.67 -31.62 -20.95
CA THR A 490 -22.95 -31.50 -20.23
C THR A 490 -23.85 -32.69 -20.55
N GLU A 491 -24.03 -33.60 -19.59
CA GLU A 491 -25.39 -34.07 -19.31
C GLU A 491 -26.08 -32.96 -18.49
N ASN A 492 -27.27 -32.56 -18.94
CA ASN A 492 -28.09 -31.43 -18.45
C ASN A 492 -27.98 -31.14 -16.94
N PRO A 493 -27.62 -29.92 -16.51
CA PRO A 493 -27.78 -29.52 -15.11
C PRO A 493 -29.25 -29.16 -14.84
N LYS A 494 -29.92 -29.98 -14.04
CA LYS A 494 -30.99 -29.47 -13.18
C LYS A 494 -30.34 -28.59 -12.11
N SER A 495 -31.04 -27.52 -11.71
CA SER A 495 -30.63 -26.60 -10.65
C SER A 495 -30.29 -27.36 -9.36
N SER A 496 -29.01 -27.40 -9.00
CA SER A 496 -28.52 -28.04 -7.77
C SER A 496 -28.66 -27.12 -6.56
N ASN A 497 -29.32 -27.59 -5.49
CA ASN A 497 -29.55 -26.85 -4.25
C ASN A 497 -28.30 -26.70 -3.35
N SER A 498 -27.16 -27.28 -3.77
CA SER A 498 -25.89 -27.27 -3.04
C SER A 498 -24.74 -26.93 -3.99
N VAL A 499 -23.90 -25.95 -3.63
CA VAL A 499 -22.79 -25.45 -4.44
C VAL A 499 -21.49 -25.60 -3.65
N MET A 500 -20.50 -26.25 -4.24
CA MET A 500 -19.12 -26.25 -3.73
C MET A 500 -18.33 -25.15 -4.44
N SER A 501 -17.92 -24.13 -3.70
CA SER A 501 -17.09 -23.02 -4.19
C SER A 501 -15.62 -23.44 -4.35
N PRO A 502 -14.79 -22.68 -5.07
CA PRO A 502 -13.39 -23.03 -5.28
C PRO A 502 -12.65 -23.36 -3.97
N VAL A 503 -11.98 -24.51 -3.95
CA VAL A 503 -11.16 -24.98 -2.83
C VAL A 503 -9.86 -24.18 -2.74
N PHE A 504 -9.47 -23.74 -1.53
CA PHE A 504 -8.26 -22.92 -1.34
C PHE A 504 -7.51 -23.24 -0.01
N PRO A 505 -6.17 -23.12 0.04
CA PRO A 505 -5.28 -22.90 -1.10
C PRO A 505 -5.26 -24.12 -2.03
N ASN A 506 -5.11 -23.86 -3.33
CA ASN A 506 -4.95 -24.85 -4.38
C ASN A 506 -4.00 -24.28 -5.46
N PRO A 507 -2.73 -24.68 -5.51
CA PRO A 507 -2.15 -25.85 -4.85
C PRO A 507 -2.07 -25.77 -3.31
N SER A 508 -2.06 -26.93 -2.66
CA SER A 508 -2.09 -27.09 -1.20
C SER A 508 -0.80 -27.73 -0.66
N GLN A 509 -0.37 -27.28 0.52
CA GLN A 509 0.75 -27.84 1.31
C GLN A 509 0.40 -27.95 2.81
N GLY A 510 -0.89 -28.06 3.15
CA GLY A 510 -1.35 -28.03 4.54
C GLY A 510 -2.87 -27.96 4.67
N ILE A 511 -3.37 -27.12 5.58
CA ILE A 511 -4.81 -26.96 5.78
C ILE A 511 -5.44 -26.32 4.54
N THR A 512 -6.38 -27.04 3.93
CA THR A 512 -7.17 -26.62 2.77
C THR A 512 -8.63 -26.48 3.15
N CYS A 513 -9.22 -25.33 2.82
CA CYS A 513 -10.62 -24.99 2.99
C CYS A 513 -11.45 -25.43 1.78
N ILE A 514 -12.61 -26.03 2.06
CA ILE A 514 -13.60 -26.49 1.10
C ILE A 514 -14.90 -25.75 1.43
N PRO A 515 -15.18 -24.61 0.76
CA PRO A 515 -16.38 -23.82 1.04
C PRO A 515 -17.58 -24.42 0.32
N ILE A 516 -18.65 -24.68 1.06
CA ILE A 516 -19.90 -25.26 0.56
C ILE A 516 -21.07 -24.38 0.99
N SER A 517 -21.96 -24.07 0.04
CA SER A 517 -23.19 -23.31 0.27
C SER A 517 -24.38 -24.18 -0.08
N THR A 518 -25.34 -24.29 0.83
CA THR A 518 -26.59 -25.04 0.65
C THR A 518 -27.77 -24.08 0.85
N GLU A 519 -28.73 -24.05 -0.08
CA GLU A 519 -29.89 -23.16 0.02
C GLU A 519 -30.84 -23.57 1.15
N ASN A 520 -31.00 -24.88 1.37
CA ASN A 520 -31.81 -25.48 2.43
C ASN A 520 -30.98 -26.55 3.16
N GLU A 521 -31.44 -27.00 4.34
CA GLU A 521 -30.78 -28.10 5.05
C GLU A 521 -30.76 -29.38 4.20
N ALA A 522 -29.56 -29.81 3.79
CA ALA A 522 -29.33 -30.97 2.96
C ALA A 522 -28.33 -31.92 3.62
N TYR A 523 -28.50 -33.23 3.40
CA TYR A 523 -27.48 -34.20 3.77
C TYR A 523 -26.37 -34.18 2.72
N ILE A 524 -25.15 -33.85 3.12
CA ILE A 524 -24.01 -33.80 2.23
C ILE A 524 -22.91 -34.77 2.70
N GLU A 525 -22.20 -35.34 1.73
CA GLU A 525 -20.95 -36.06 1.95
C GLU A 525 -19.82 -35.37 1.21
N VAL A 526 -18.72 -35.09 1.91
CA VAL A 526 -17.51 -34.48 1.34
C VAL A 526 -16.36 -35.45 1.51
N GLU A 527 -15.74 -35.81 0.40
CA GLU A 527 -14.69 -36.81 0.32
C GLU A 527 -13.53 -36.30 -0.54
N ILE A 528 -12.32 -36.78 -0.26
CA ILE A 528 -11.17 -36.61 -1.13
C ILE A 528 -10.71 -37.95 -1.68
N ARG A 529 -10.47 -37.98 -2.98
CA ARG A 529 -10.09 -39.16 -3.76
C ARG A 529 -8.81 -38.89 -4.52
N ASN A 530 -8.01 -39.92 -4.81
CA ASN A 530 -6.85 -39.77 -5.69
C ASN A 530 -7.27 -39.76 -7.18
N SER A 531 -6.30 -39.55 -8.06
CA SER A 531 -6.50 -39.47 -9.53
C SER A 531 -7.07 -40.74 -10.17
N VAL A 532 -7.01 -41.90 -9.49
CA VAL A 532 -7.62 -43.17 -9.94
C VAL A 532 -8.97 -43.46 -9.27
N GLY A 533 -9.52 -42.50 -8.51
CA GLY A 533 -10.85 -42.57 -7.89
C GLY A 533 -10.92 -43.29 -6.55
N GLN A 534 -9.78 -43.73 -5.99
CA GLN A 534 -9.75 -44.35 -4.65
C GLN A 534 -9.98 -43.29 -3.58
N LEU A 535 -10.84 -43.62 -2.60
CA LEU A 535 -11.11 -42.77 -1.44
C LEU A 535 -9.87 -42.67 -0.55
N ILE A 536 -9.43 -41.44 -0.28
CA ILE A 536 -8.32 -41.12 0.63
C ILE A 536 -8.88 -40.80 2.01
N GLU A 537 -9.83 -39.88 2.09
CA GLU A 537 -10.41 -39.43 3.35
C GLU A 537 -11.87 -38.98 3.16
N LYS A 538 -12.72 -39.29 4.14
CA LYS A 538 -14.08 -38.73 4.24
C LYS A 538 -14.03 -37.57 5.22
N ILE A 539 -14.17 -36.36 4.68
CA ILE A 539 -14.02 -35.08 5.39
C ILE A 539 -15.28 -34.77 6.20
N TYR A 540 -16.44 -35.06 5.64
CA TYR A 540 -17.72 -34.83 6.30
C TYR A 540 -18.81 -35.75 5.76
N SER A 541 -19.76 -36.14 6.62
CA SER A 541 -21.01 -36.80 6.24
C SER A 541 -22.08 -36.41 7.25
N GLY A 542 -23.08 -35.66 6.82
CA GLY A 542 -24.12 -35.15 7.70
C GLY A 542 -24.94 -34.02 7.09
N LYS A 543 -25.87 -33.48 7.87
CA LYS A 543 -26.70 -32.35 7.45
C LYS A 543 -25.93 -31.03 7.47
N ALA A 544 -26.09 -30.21 6.42
CA ALA A 544 -25.54 -28.86 6.32
C ALA A 544 -26.61 -27.90 5.81
N ALA A 545 -26.61 -26.67 6.31
CA ALA A 545 -27.50 -25.58 5.90
C ALA A 545 -26.67 -24.29 5.83
N GLY A 546 -26.96 -23.44 4.85
CA GLY A 546 -26.23 -22.18 4.63
C GLY A 546 -24.79 -22.40 4.15
N ARG A 547 -23.92 -21.41 4.39
CA ARG A 547 -22.50 -21.46 4.04
C ARG A 547 -21.71 -22.13 5.16
N LYS A 548 -20.94 -23.16 4.84
CA LYS A 548 -20.02 -23.85 5.74
C LYS A 548 -18.66 -24.07 5.08
N ASN A 549 -17.63 -24.01 5.90
CA ASN A 549 -16.26 -24.34 5.50
C ASN A 549 -15.88 -25.68 6.13
N PHE A 550 -15.45 -26.61 5.29
CA PHE A 550 -14.82 -27.85 5.71
C PHE A 550 -13.33 -27.76 5.48
N PHE A 551 -12.55 -28.49 6.27
CA PHE A 551 -11.10 -28.41 6.22
C PHE A 551 -10.50 -29.80 6.07
N VAL A 552 -9.47 -29.90 5.24
CA VAL A 552 -8.63 -31.10 5.11
C VAL A 552 -7.17 -30.70 5.28
N ASN A 553 -6.40 -31.50 6.02
CA ASN A 553 -4.97 -31.26 6.16
C ASN A 553 -4.19 -32.14 5.18
N THR A 554 -3.71 -31.53 4.10
CA THR A 554 -2.95 -32.21 3.04
C THR A 554 -1.46 -32.34 3.36
N GLY A 555 -0.97 -31.84 4.51
CA GLY A 555 0.46 -31.83 4.84
C GLY A 555 1.11 -33.22 4.92
N ASN A 556 0.29 -34.28 5.02
CA ASN A 556 0.75 -35.68 5.01
C ASN A 556 0.45 -36.41 3.69
N TYR A 557 -0.11 -35.73 2.69
CA TYR A 557 -0.48 -36.34 1.42
C TYR A 557 0.73 -36.33 0.48
N SER A 558 0.87 -37.36 -0.36
CA SER A 558 1.92 -37.33 -1.39
C SER A 558 1.59 -36.28 -2.44
N GLY A 559 2.60 -35.53 -2.91
CA GLY A 559 2.44 -34.55 -3.98
C GLY A 559 1.79 -35.18 -5.22
N GLY A 560 0.77 -34.51 -5.78
CA GLY A 560 -0.04 -35.06 -6.85
C GLY A 560 -1.41 -34.39 -7.01
N VAL A 561 -2.24 -34.98 -7.88
CA VAL A 561 -3.60 -34.51 -8.15
C VAL A 561 -4.62 -35.36 -7.39
N TYR A 562 -5.46 -34.68 -6.63
CA TYR A 562 -6.60 -35.24 -5.91
C TYR A 562 -7.90 -34.64 -6.41
N ILE A 563 -9.01 -35.31 -6.11
CA ILE A 563 -10.37 -34.90 -6.46
C ILE A 563 -11.14 -34.77 -5.16
N ILE A 564 -11.63 -33.57 -4.86
CA ILE A 564 -12.64 -33.37 -3.83
C ILE A 564 -14.00 -33.61 -4.46
N GLN A 565 -14.79 -34.49 -3.85
CA GLN A 565 -16.13 -34.83 -4.27
C GLN A 565 -17.12 -34.46 -3.17
N MET A 566 -18.11 -33.64 -3.52
CA MET A 566 -19.30 -33.40 -2.71
C MET A 566 -20.46 -34.21 -3.30
N SER A 567 -21.20 -34.93 -2.48
CA SER A 567 -22.44 -35.62 -2.85
C SER A 567 -23.61 -35.06 -2.03
N SER A 568 -24.74 -34.78 -2.68
CA SER A 568 -25.98 -34.29 -2.04
C SER A 568 -27.18 -34.95 -2.73
N GLY A 569 -27.77 -35.97 -2.10
CA GLY A 569 -28.78 -36.81 -2.76
C GLY A 569 -28.20 -37.53 -3.98
N ASP A 570 -28.83 -37.37 -5.15
CA ASP A 570 -28.35 -37.93 -6.42
C ASP A 570 -27.30 -37.05 -7.13
N GLU A 571 -27.02 -35.85 -6.60
CA GLU A 571 -26.09 -34.91 -7.19
C GLU A 571 -24.66 -35.14 -6.71
N LYS A 572 -23.70 -35.02 -7.64
CA LYS A 572 -22.27 -35.07 -7.36
C LYS A 572 -21.57 -33.88 -8.00
N THR A 573 -20.78 -33.17 -7.21
CA THR A 573 -19.90 -32.09 -7.67
C THR A 573 -18.46 -32.46 -7.35
N VAL A 574 -17.55 -32.22 -8.30
CA VAL A 574 -16.13 -32.53 -8.14
C VAL A 574 -15.27 -31.29 -8.39
N GLN A 575 -14.19 -31.15 -7.64
CA GLN A 575 -13.16 -30.16 -7.88
C GLN A 575 -11.77 -30.80 -7.78
N LYS A 576 -10.85 -30.31 -8.61
CA LYS A 576 -9.45 -30.74 -8.61
C LYS A 576 -8.69 -30.04 -7.48
N LEU A 577 -7.92 -30.79 -6.71
CA LEU A 577 -6.96 -30.28 -5.72
C LEU A 577 -5.55 -30.72 -6.12
N ILE A 578 -4.62 -29.77 -6.24
CA ILE A 578 -3.20 -30.03 -6.45
C ILE A 578 -2.53 -29.99 -5.07
N VAL A 579 -1.79 -31.03 -4.70
CA VAL A 579 -0.95 -31.06 -3.49
C VAL A 579 0.51 -31.09 -3.93
N TYR A 580 1.35 -30.27 -3.30
CA TYR A 580 2.79 -30.22 -3.57
C TYR A 580 3.60 -31.08 -2.61
#